data_AF-G9YW65-F1
#
_entry.id   AF-G9YW65-F1
#
_cell.length_a   1.000
_cell.length_b   1.000
_cell.length_c   1.000
_cell.angle_alpha   90.00
_cell.angle_beta   90.00
_cell.angle_gamma   90.00
#
_symmetry.space_group_name_H-M   'P 1'
#
loop_
_entity.id
_entity.type
_entity.pdbx_description
1 polymer ?
#
loop_
_entity_poly.entity_id
_entity_poly.type
_entity_poly.pdbx_seq_one_letter_code
_entity_poly.pdbx_strand_id
1 'polypeptide(L)'
;MENKKTFGAYICRRRKELGLTQREFADRLFVTESAVSKWERGMSYPDITLIRDICAILQVSEHELLTASEDVEARTAETLAKKYLSLLRRLRWIQYILYGGTALICLICNLAVGHTLDWFWLVLTGELVGASLTLLPILVKQYRGVITLGGFTLSLELLLLAACLFSGGDWFLLASAGVLLGLGAAFLPGALRELPRPLGEHKAVLYLGTETLLLCALLWVSCAYDGADWFPIPTLPAVLFGLTLPWAWVLICRYAPISRWWKGTACLGAACVFLPLVNPVIDRLVRLGGGTVERLHGFWFRPDFTRWAENWYFNENVLLLLWLALVAAAALCALRALLRRREA
;
A
#
# COMPACT_ATOMS: atom_id res chain seq x y z
N MET A 1 -19.38 21.52 9.54
CA MET A 1 -20.50 20.83 10.24
C MET A 1 -20.29 20.85 11.75
N GLU A 2 -19.04 20.76 12.25
CA GLU A 2 -18.70 20.84 13.68
C GLU A 2 -19.12 22.16 14.35
N ASN A 3 -18.79 23.32 13.75
CA ASN A 3 -19.18 24.65 14.26
C ASN A 3 -20.69 24.83 14.52
N LYS A 4 -21.57 24.09 13.84
CA LYS A 4 -23.03 24.17 14.06
C LYS A 4 -23.43 23.50 15.37
N LYS A 5 -22.80 22.36 15.68
CA LYS A 5 -23.08 21.59 16.89
C LYS A 5 -22.54 22.28 18.13
N THR A 6 -21.36 22.87 18.06
CA THR A 6 -20.74 23.59 19.19
C THR A 6 -21.50 24.87 19.51
N PHE A 7 -21.89 25.63 18.49
CA PHE A 7 -22.80 26.78 18.61
C PHE A 7 -24.16 26.41 19.23
N GLY A 8 -24.81 25.35 18.71
CA GLY A 8 -26.06 24.84 19.24
C GLY A 8 -25.96 24.36 20.69
N ALA A 9 -24.88 23.66 21.03
CA ALA A 9 -24.62 23.18 22.39
C ALA A 9 -24.42 24.34 23.37
N TYR A 10 -23.78 25.43 22.96
CA TYR A 10 -23.63 26.63 23.79
C TYR A 10 -24.98 27.31 24.06
N ILE A 11 -25.82 27.50 23.03
CA ILE A 11 -27.19 28.02 23.19
C ILE A 11 -27.99 27.15 24.16
N CYS A 12 -27.94 25.82 23.99
CA CYS A 12 -28.61 24.89 24.88
C CYS A 12 -28.15 25.03 26.34
N ARG A 13 -26.83 25.17 26.55
CA ARG A 13 -26.23 25.31 27.87
C ARG A 13 -26.68 26.61 28.54
N ARG A 14 -26.54 27.76 27.88
CA ARG A 14 -26.95 29.07 28.42
C ARG A 14 -28.46 29.15 28.67
N ARG A 15 -29.28 28.62 27.76
CA ARG A 15 -30.74 28.55 27.96
C ARG A 15 -31.10 27.79 29.23
N LYS A 16 -30.45 26.65 29.48
CA LYS A 16 -30.66 25.83 30.69
C LYS A 16 -30.15 26.52 31.95
N GLU A 17 -29.01 27.21 31.89
CA GLU A 17 -28.48 28.01 33.01
C GLU A 17 -29.45 29.14 33.43
N LEU A 18 -30.20 29.68 32.47
CA LEU A 18 -31.27 30.67 32.70
C LEU A 18 -32.63 30.05 33.08
N GLY A 19 -32.71 28.71 33.21
CA GLY A 19 -33.93 28.00 33.58
C GLY A 19 -35.03 27.97 32.52
N LEU A 20 -34.73 28.35 31.26
CA LEU A 20 -35.71 28.42 30.18
C LEU A 20 -35.91 27.06 29.50
N THR A 21 -37.15 26.72 29.15
CA THR A 21 -37.47 25.58 28.28
C THR A 21 -37.24 25.90 26.80
N GLN A 22 -37.17 24.88 25.92
CA GLN A 22 -37.04 25.12 24.47
C GLN A 22 -38.24 25.91 23.93
N ARG A 23 -39.44 25.63 24.44
CA ARG A 23 -40.67 26.34 24.11
C ARG A 23 -40.63 27.81 24.54
N GLU A 24 -40.29 28.08 25.80
CA GLU A 24 -40.18 29.47 26.30
C GLU A 24 -39.11 30.28 25.56
N PHE A 25 -38.00 29.65 25.17
CA PHE A 25 -36.96 30.29 24.38
C PHE A 25 -37.41 30.56 22.94
N ALA A 26 -38.17 29.64 22.35
CA ALA A 26 -38.75 29.81 21.02
C ALA A 26 -39.81 30.91 21.00
N ASP A 27 -40.68 30.96 22.02
CA ASP A 27 -41.75 31.95 22.18
C ASP A 27 -41.16 33.37 22.28
N ARG A 28 -40.05 33.55 23.01
CA ARG A 28 -39.36 34.85 23.12
C ARG A 28 -38.67 35.31 21.83
N LEU A 29 -38.34 34.38 20.94
CA LEU A 29 -37.69 34.62 19.65
C LEU A 29 -38.70 34.64 18.48
N PHE A 30 -39.99 34.42 18.74
CA PHE A 30 -41.03 34.28 17.73
C PHE A 30 -40.72 33.21 16.66
N VAL A 31 -40.09 32.11 17.08
CA VAL A 31 -39.78 30.96 16.22
C VAL A 31 -40.45 29.70 16.75
N THR A 32 -40.44 28.62 15.97
CA THR A 32 -40.97 27.35 16.42
C THR A 32 -40.01 26.65 17.39
N GLU A 33 -40.55 25.93 18.37
CA GLU A 33 -39.76 25.04 19.25
C GLU A 33 -38.90 24.06 18.44
N SER A 34 -39.43 23.59 17.30
CA SER A 34 -38.71 22.72 16.36
C SER A 34 -37.49 23.39 15.72
N ALA A 35 -37.49 24.72 15.53
CA ALA A 35 -36.33 25.46 15.04
C ALA A 35 -35.23 25.52 16.09
N VAL A 36 -35.57 25.85 17.34
CA VAL A 36 -34.64 25.83 18.47
C VAL A 36 -34.04 24.43 18.67
N SER A 37 -34.87 23.38 18.62
CA SER A 37 -34.40 22.00 18.68
C SER A 37 -33.43 21.65 17.54
N LYS A 38 -33.63 22.17 16.32
CA LYS A 38 -32.70 21.99 15.20
C LYS A 38 -31.38 22.75 15.43
N TRP A 39 -31.43 23.96 15.98
CA TRP A 39 -30.23 24.73 16.32
C TRP A 39 -29.41 24.05 17.40
N GLU A 40 -30.04 23.66 18.51
CA GLU A 40 -29.36 23.01 19.64
C GLU A 40 -28.72 21.66 19.26
N ARG A 41 -29.30 20.95 18.27
CA ARG A 41 -28.73 19.71 17.72
C ARG A 41 -27.70 19.95 16.61
N GLY A 42 -27.44 21.20 16.22
CA GLY A 42 -26.52 21.57 15.15
C GLY A 42 -27.00 21.20 13.75
N MET A 43 -28.30 21.00 13.54
CA MET A 43 -28.91 20.66 12.25
C MET A 43 -29.03 21.90 11.34
N SER A 44 -29.19 23.09 11.92
CA SER A 44 -29.24 24.38 11.22
C SER A 44 -28.67 25.48 12.11
N TYR A 45 -28.29 26.61 11.52
CA TYR A 45 -28.04 27.84 12.28
C TYR A 45 -29.36 28.63 12.43
N PRO A 46 -29.51 29.44 13.48
CA PRO A 46 -30.45 30.55 13.47
C PRO A 46 -30.08 31.51 12.34
N ASP A 47 -31.08 32.21 11.82
CA ASP A 47 -30.88 33.29 10.87
C ASP A 47 -29.97 34.36 11.51
N ILE A 48 -29.11 35.01 10.72
CA ILE A 48 -28.22 36.06 11.21
C ILE A 48 -29.00 37.21 11.86
N THR A 49 -30.23 37.44 11.40
CA THR A 49 -31.14 38.45 11.96
C THR A 49 -31.54 38.15 13.41
N LEU A 50 -31.57 36.87 13.82
CA LEU A 50 -31.96 36.44 15.17
C LEU A 50 -30.79 36.44 16.17
N ILE A 51 -29.55 36.64 15.72
CA ILE A 51 -28.36 36.53 16.57
C ILE A 51 -28.39 37.55 17.72
N ARG A 52 -28.81 38.79 17.46
CA ARG A 52 -28.86 39.83 18.50
C ARG A 52 -29.91 39.53 19.56
N ASP A 53 -31.07 39.03 19.15
CA ASP A 53 -32.16 38.65 20.05
C ASP A 53 -31.79 37.43 20.89
N ILE A 54 -31.12 36.44 20.28
CA ILE A 54 -30.54 35.29 20.97
C ILE A 54 -29.55 35.77 22.04
N CYS A 55 -28.64 36.68 21.70
CA CYS A 55 -27.67 37.25 22.64
C CYS A 55 -28.36 38.00 23.79
N ALA A 56 -29.38 38.80 23.49
CA ALA A 56 -30.15 39.55 24.48
C ALA A 56 -30.88 38.63 25.48
N ILE A 57 -31.53 37.57 25.00
CA ILE A 57 -32.24 36.61 25.84
C ILE A 57 -31.27 35.76 26.67
N LEU A 58 -30.14 35.34 26.07
CA LEU A 58 -29.12 34.54 26.74
C LEU A 58 -28.20 35.37 27.67
N GLN A 59 -28.35 36.70 27.67
CA GLN A 59 -27.55 37.65 28.44
C GLN A 59 -26.04 37.49 28.17
N VAL A 60 -25.67 37.38 26.90
CA VAL A 60 -24.27 37.23 26.44
C VAL A 60 -24.00 38.20 25.31
N SER A 61 -22.75 38.60 25.11
CA SER A 61 -22.39 39.41 23.94
C SER A 61 -22.29 38.57 22.67
N GLU A 62 -22.44 39.19 21.49
CA GLU A 62 -22.20 38.52 20.20
C GLU A 62 -20.79 37.91 20.13
N HIS A 63 -19.79 38.64 20.65
CA HIS A 63 -18.42 38.17 20.74
C HIS A 63 -18.26 36.96 21.67
N GLU A 64 -18.94 36.98 22.82
CA GLU A 64 -18.94 35.87 23.77
C GLU A 64 -19.64 34.62 23.20
N LEU A 65 -20.75 34.79 22.50
CA LEU A 65 -21.48 33.69 21.84
C LEU A 65 -20.60 32.96 20.82
N LEU A 66 -19.82 33.71 20.03
CA LEU A 66 -18.92 33.15 19.04
C LEU A 66 -17.69 32.51 19.69
N THR A 67 -17.00 33.23 20.58
CA THR A 67 -15.75 32.75 21.22
C THR A 67 -16.00 31.54 22.12
N ALA A 68 -17.09 31.54 22.89
CA ALA A 68 -17.40 30.42 23.77
C ALA A 68 -17.81 29.15 23.00
N SER A 69 -18.28 29.28 21.76
CA SER A 69 -18.53 28.12 20.88
C SER A 69 -17.22 27.47 20.42
N GLU A 70 -16.19 28.27 20.13
CA GLU A 70 -14.83 27.80 19.81
C GLU A 70 -14.14 27.15 21.02
N ASP A 71 -14.31 27.73 22.22
CA ASP A 71 -13.80 27.16 23.48
C ASP A 71 -14.40 25.78 23.80
N VAL A 72 -15.69 25.58 23.50
CA VAL A 72 -16.35 24.28 23.67
C VAL A 72 -15.74 23.25 22.72
N GLU A 73 -15.46 23.63 21.48
CA GLU A 73 -14.80 22.77 20.50
C GLU A 73 -13.39 22.38 20.97
N ALA A 74 -12.57 23.35 21.37
CA ALA A 74 -11.22 23.12 21.88
C ALA A 74 -11.23 22.18 23.10
N ARG A 75 -12.12 22.39 24.08
CA ARG A 75 -12.24 21.51 25.26
C ARG A 75 -12.67 20.09 24.90
N THR A 76 -13.60 19.93 23.95
CA THR A 76 -14.02 18.60 23.49
C THR A 76 -12.89 17.88 22.75
N ALA A 77 -12.15 18.59 21.90
CA ALA A 77 -10.98 18.06 21.20
C ALA A 77 -9.88 17.64 22.19
N GLU A 78 -9.57 18.46 23.19
CA GLU A 78 -8.62 18.10 24.26
C GLU A 78 -9.08 16.89 25.07
N THR A 79 -10.36 16.81 25.40
CA THR A 79 -10.91 15.68 26.17
C THR A 79 -10.85 14.40 25.36
N LEU A 80 -11.15 14.45 24.06
CA LEU A 80 -11.00 13.33 23.14
C LEU A 80 -9.54 12.92 22.99
N ALA A 81 -8.62 13.87 22.85
CA ALA A 81 -7.18 13.60 22.78
C ALA A 81 -6.68 12.93 24.06
N LYS A 82 -7.09 13.40 25.24
CA LYS A 82 -6.75 12.78 26.54
C LYS A 82 -7.30 11.36 26.65
N LYS A 83 -8.55 11.12 26.25
CA LYS A 83 -9.17 9.79 26.21
C LYS A 83 -8.46 8.87 25.21
N TYR A 84 -8.10 9.38 24.04
CA TYR A 84 -7.37 8.62 23.03
C TYR A 84 -5.98 8.20 23.54
N LEU A 85 -5.24 9.13 24.14
CA LEU A 85 -3.92 8.84 24.71
C LEU A 85 -3.98 7.85 25.89
N SER A 86 -5.03 7.92 26.73
CA SER A 86 -5.22 6.97 27.82
C SER A 86 -5.56 5.57 27.30
N LEU A 87 -6.39 5.47 26.26
CA LEU A 87 -6.69 4.21 25.56
C LEU A 87 -5.42 3.60 24.94
N LEU A 88 -4.63 4.38 24.20
CA LEU A 88 -3.37 3.89 23.63
C LEU A 88 -2.40 3.40 24.70
N ARG A 89 -2.28 4.14 25.82
CA ARG A 89 -1.44 3.73 26.95
C ARG A 89 -1.91 2.42 27.55
N ARG A 90 -3.22 2.22 27.70
CA ARG A 90 -3.82 0.98 28.22
C ARG A 90 -3.58 -0.18 27.25
N LEU A 91 -3.85 0.01 25.95
CA LEU A 91 -3.59 -1.01 24.92
C LEU A 91 -2.12 -1.41 24.89
N ARG A 92 -1.20 -0.45 24.96
CA ARG A 92 0.23 -0.71 25.01
C ARG A 92 0.63 -1.56 26.22
N TRP A 93 0.15 -1.23 27.42
CA TRP A 93 0.43 -2.03 28.62
C TRP A 93 -0.18 -3.44 28.54
N ILE A 94 -1.40 -3.57 28.03
CA ILE A 94 -2.03 -4.89 27.79
C ILE A 94 -1.15 -5.73 26.86
N GLN A 95 -0.67 -5.15 25.76
CA GLN A 95 0.19 -5.86 24.81
C GLN A 95 1.56 -6.21 25.40
N TYR A 96 2.18 -5.33 26.20
CA TYR A 96 3.43 -5.65 26.90
C TYR A 96 3.27 -6.82 27.87
N ILE A 97 2.16 -6.85 28.62
CA ILE A 97 1.86 -7.94 29.55
C ILE A 97 1.58 -9.23 28.78
N LEU A 98 0.83 -9.15 27.67
CA LEU A 98 0.49 -10.33 26.87
C LEU A 98 1.73 -10.93 26.21
N TYR A 99 2.43 -10.18 25.36
CA TYR A 99 3.64 -10.67 24.69
C TYR A 99 4.76 -10.98 25.68
N GLY A 100 5.07 -10.05 26.60
CA GLY A 100 6.11 -10.28 27.60
C GLY A 100 5.81 -11.45 28.54
N GLY A 101 4.54 -11.60 28.94
CA GLY A 101 4.09 -12.70 29.79
C GLY A 101 4.15 -14.04 29.06
N THR A 102 3.66 -14.12 27.82
CA THR A 102 3.73 -15.36 27.02
C THR A 102 5.17 -15.75 26.72
N ALA A 103 6.03 -14.81 26.29
CA ALA A 103 7.46 -15.07 26.11
C ALA A 103 8.13 -15.58 27.40
N LEU A 104 7.85 -14.97 28.55
CA LEU A 104 8.41 -15.41 29.83
C LEU A 104 7.93 -16.80 30.25
N ILE A 105 6.63 -17.08 30.09
CA ILE A 105 6.06 -18.40 30.37
C ILE A 105 6.72 -19.46 29.47
N CYS A 106 6.84 -19.19 28.17
CA CYS A 106 7.47 -20.10 27.22
C CYS A 106 8.96 -20.32 27.53
N LEU A 107 9.68 -19.28 27.95
CA LEU A 107 11.07 -19.39 28.39
C LEU A 107 11.21 -20.32 29.60
N ILE A 108 10.39 -20.11 30.63
CA ILE A 108 10.41 -20.92 31.86
C ILE A 108 10.03 -22.37 31.54
N CYS A 109 8.96 -22.59 30.78
CA CYS A 109 8.53 -23.93 30.40
C CYS A 109 9.61 -24.67 29.59
N ASN A 110 10.26 -24.01 28.64
CA ASN A 110 11.31 -24.63 27.84
C ASN A 110 12.53 -25.01 28.69
N LEU A 111 12.99 -24.11 29.57
CA LEU A 111 14.09 -24.39 30.48
C LEU A 111 13.77 -25.46 31.52
N ALA A 112 12.52 -25.49 32.01
CA ALA A 112 12.11 -26.45 33.05
C ALA A 112 11.89 -27.87 32.50
N VAL A 113 11.41 -28.01 31.27
CA VAL A 113 11.10 -29.31 30.66
C VAL A 113 12.27 -29.82 29.81
N GLY A 114 12.81 -28.96 28.94
CA GLY A 114 13.84 -29.34 27.97
C GLY A 114 15.27 -29.07 28.45
N HIS A 115 15.47 -28.21 29.46
CA HIS A 115 16.79 -27.71 29.88
C HIS A 115 17.61 -27.07 28.74
N THR A 116 16.98 -26.75 27.62
CA THR A 116 17.54 -26.12 26.43
C THR A 116 16.68 -24.93 26.01
N LEU A 117 17.09 -24.22 24.95
CA LEU A 117 16.37 -23.08 24.39
C LEU A 117 15.87 -23.37 22.97
N ASP A 118 15.30 -24.55 22.73
CA ASP A 118 15.03 -25.01 21.36
C ASP A 118 13.80 -24.33 20.73
N TRP A 119 12.58 -24.58 21.21
CA TRP A 119 11.35 -23.99 20.64
C TRP A 119 11.05 -22.57 21.12
N PHE A 120 11.77 -22.07 22.13
CA PHE A 120 11.60 -20.72 22.66
C PHE A 120 11.83 -19.64 21.58
N TRP A 121 12.86 -19.78 20.76
CA TRP A 121 13.18 -18.81 19.70
C TRP A 121 12.09 -18.74 18.63
N LEU A 122 11.46 -19.87 18.31
CA LEU A 122 10.31 -19.93 17.41
C LEU A 122 9.12 -19.12 17.94
N VAL A 123 8.79 -19.29 19.22
CA VAL A 123 7.68 -18.57 19.82
C VAL A 123 8.00 -17.08 19.96
N LEU A 124 9.21 -16.73 20.40
CA LEU A 124 9.63 -15.34 20.53
C LEU A 124 9.57 -14.59 19.20
N THR A 125 10.12 -15.17 18.14
CA THR A 125 10.10 -14.56 16.80
C THR A 125 8.68 -14.50 16.23
N GLY A 126 7.83 -15.50 16.49
CA GLY A 126 6.41 -15.47 16.14
C GLY A 126 5.64 -14.37 16.86
N GLU A 127 5.90 -14.16 18.15
CA GLU A 127 5.33 -13.04 18.90
C GLU A 127 5.78 -11.68 18.37
N LEU A 128 7.07 -11.56 17.98
CA LEU A 128 7.60 -10.34 17.37
C LEU A 128 6.88 -9.99 16.07
N VAL A 129 6.49 -10.99 15.26
CA VAL A 129 5.67 -10.76 14.06
C VAL A 129 4.34 -10.11 14.43
N GLY A 130 3.63 -10.64 15.43
CA GLY A 130 2.39 -10.04 15.91
C GLY A 130 2.59 -8.64 16.49
N ALA A 131 3.59 -8.47 17.36
CA ALA A 131 3.90 -7.20 18.02
C ALA A 131 4.34 -6.12 17.03
N SER A 132 5.00 -6.48 15.93
CA SER A 132 5.40 -5.53 14.89
C SER A 132 4.20 -4.82 14.25
N LEU A 133 3.05 -5.49 14.13
CA LEU A 133 1.84 -4.93 13.53
C LEU A 133 0.93 -4.23 14.54
N THR A 134 0.91 -4.69 15.80
CA THR A 134 -0.05 -4.23 16.83
C THR A 134 0.55 -3.23 17.81
N LEU A 135 1.83 -3.37 18.16
CA LEU A 135 2.49 -2.59 19.20
C LEU A 135 3.41 -1.53 18.61
N LEU A 136 4.27 -1.90 17.65
CA LEU A 136 5.25 -1.00 17.04
C LEU A 136 4.65 0.30 16.47
N PRO A 137 3.52 0.30 15.73
CA PRO A 137 2.92 1.56 15.24
C PRO A 137 2.43 2.49 16.37
N ILE A 138 2.19 1.97 17.58
CA ILE A 138 1.82 2.77 18.76
C ILE A 138 3.06 3.40 19.41
N LEU A 139 4.22 2.73 19.34
CA LEU A 139 5.48 3.19 19.92
C LEU A 139 6.15 4.27 19.07
N VAL A 140 5.97 4.19 17.76
CA VAL A 140 6.68 5.02 16.79
C VAL A 140 5.91 6.32 16.54
N LYS A 141 6.62 7.46 16.57
CA LYS A 141 6.02 8.79 16.33
C LYS A 141 6.10 9.26 14.89
N GLN A 142 7.20 8.95 14.19
CA GLN A 142 7.48 9.38 12.82
C GLN A 142 7.69 8.16 11.92
N TYR A 143 7.39 8.26 10.63
CA TYR A 143 7.55 7.17 9.65
C TYR A 143 6.87 5.86 10.10
N ARG A 144 5.68 5.97 10.72
CA ARG A 144 4.97 4.84 11.34
C ARG A 144 4.76 3.70 10.36
N GLY A 145 4.33 3.99 9.13
CA GLY A 145 4.12 2.97 8.11
C GLY A 145 5.40 2.21 7.76
N VAL A 146 6.46 2.94 7.43
CA VAL A 146 7.75 2.35 7.05
C VAL A 146 8.36 1.52 8.18
N ILE A 147 8.37 2.06 9.41
CA ILE A 147 8.97 1.36 10.55
C ILE A 147 8.15 0.13 10.94
N THR A 148 6.82 0.19 10.87
CA THR A 148 5.94 -0.97 11.09
C THR A 148 6.17 -2.05 10.05
N LEU A 149 6.21 -1.69 8.77
CA LEU A 149 6.44 -2.65 7.67
C LEU A 149 7.85 -3.24 7.71
N GLY A 150 8.86 -2.42 8.02
CA GLY A 150 10.24 -2.87 8.21
C GLY A 150 10.38 -3.81 9.41
N GLY A 151 9.75 -3.47 10.54
CA GLY A 151 9.72 -4.33 11.73
C GLY A 151 8.99 -5.65 11.49
N PHE A 152 7.88 -5.63 10.74
CA PHE A 152 7.19 -6.84 10.31
C PHE A 152 8.06 -7.71 9.41
N THR A 153 8.70 -7.11 8.41
CA THR A 153 9.62 -7.83 7.51
C THR A 153 10.76 -8.47 8.30
N LEU A 154 11.43 -7.71 9.17
CA LEU A 154 12.53 -8.22 9.98
C LEU A 154 12.10 -9.35 10.93
N SER A 155 10.97 -9.18 11.63
CA SER A 155 10.47 -10.22 12.53
C SER A 155 10.05 -11.49 11.80
N LEU A 156 9.49 -11.37 10.59
CA LEU A 156 9.17 -12.53 9.76
C LEU A 156 10.43 -13.26 9.28
N GLU A 157 11.46 -12.53 8.86
CA GLU A 157 12.76 -13.12 8.48
C GLU A 157 13.41 -13.84 9.67
N LEU A 158 13.35 -13.25 10.87
CA LEU A 158 13.83 -13.90 12.10
C LEU A 158 13.04 -15.16 12.42
N LEU A 159 11.71 -15.15 12.20
CA LEU A 159 10.86 -16.34 12.39
C LEU A 159 11.22 -17.45 11.39
N LEU A 160 11.45 -17.12 10.13
CA LEU A 160 11.90 -18.08 9.12
C LEU A 160 13.26 -18.67 9.48
N LEU A 161 14.20 -17.84 9.96
CA LEU A 161 15.50 -18.31 10.42
C LEU A 161 15.37 -19.24 11.63
N ALA A 162 14.58 -18.87 12.62
CA ALA A 162 14.34 -19.69 13.80
C ALA A 162 13.70 -21.04 13.44
N ALA A 163 12.73 -21.03 12.51
CA ALA A 163 12.09 -22.25 12.01
C ALA A 163 13.06 -23.15 11.24
N CYS A 164 13.92 -22.55 10.41
CA CYS A 164 14.94 -23.29 9.67
C CYS A 164 15.90 -23.99 10.63
N LEU A 165 16.47 -23.26 11.59
CA LEU A 165 17.37 -23.78 12.61
C LEU A 165 16.70 -24.86 13.46
N PHE A 166 15.44 -24.64 13.87
CA PHE A 166 14.69 -25.62 14.67
C PHE A 166 14.42 -26.92 13.90
N SER A 167 14.13 -26.83 12.60
CA SER A 167 13.95 -28.01 11.74
C SER A 167 15.26 -28.72 11.35
N GLY A 168 16.42 -28.12 11.66
CA GLY A 168 17.72 -28.59 11.17
C GLY A 168 17.88 -28.45 9.65
N GLY A 169 17.09 -27.58 9.01
CA GLY A 169 17.10 -27.38 7.56
C GLY A 169 18.08 -26.31 7.10
N ASP A 170 18.24 -26.20 5.78
CA ASP A 170 19.09 -25.26 5.06
C ASP A 170 18.30 -24.34 4.10
N TRP A 171 16.97 -24.41 4.17
CA TRP A 171 16.04 -23.71 3.27
C TRP A 171 15.87 -22.21 3.56
N PHE A 172 16.49 -21.69 4.63
CA PHE A 172 16.29 -20.30 5.08
C PHE A 172 16.51 -19.28 3.98
N LEU A 173 17.66 -19.35 3.28
CA LEU A 173 17.99 -18.36 2.26
C LEU A 173 16.97 -18.36 1.11
N LEU A 174 16.48 -19.54 0.71
CA LEU A 174 15.48 -19.68 -0.34
C LEU A 174 14.15 -19.06 0.08
N ALA A 175 13.68 -19.40 1.28
CA ALA A 175 12.44 -18.84 1.82
C ALA A 175 12.56 -17.32 2.03
N SER A 176 13.68 -16.85 2.59
CA SER A 176 13.99 -15.43 2.81
C SER A 176 13.94 -14.64 1.52
N ALA A 177 14.64 -15.08 0.47
CA ALA A 177 14.64 -14.38 -0.81
C ALA A 177 13.24 -14.31 -1.44
N GLY A 178 12.45 -15.37 -1.34
CA GLY A 178 11.08 -15.41 -1.86
C GLY A 178 10.13 -14.50 -1.07
N VAL A 179 10.24 -14.48 0.25
CA VAL A 179 9.43 -13.64 1.14
C VAL A 179 9.81 -12.16 0.96
N LEU A 180 11.09 -11.82 0.87
CA LEU A 180 11.54 -10.46 0.59
C LEU A 180 11.02 -9.96 -0.76
N LEU A 181 11.04 -10.79 -1.81
CA LEU A 181 10.45 -10.44 -3.12
C LEU A 181 8.93 -10.17 -3.00
N GLY A 182 8.19 -11.06 -2.33
CA GLY A 182 6.75 -10.90 -2.15
C GLY A 182 6.37 -9.67 -1.32
N LEU A 183 7.08 -9.44 -0.21
CA LEU A 183 6.88 -8.28 0.66
C LEU A 183 7.32 -6.98 -0.02
N GLY A 184 8.41 -7.00 -0.79
CA GLY A 184 8.84 -5.90 -1.64
C GLY A 184 7.71 -5.47 -2.57
N ALA A 185 7.18 -6.40 -3.35
CA ALA A 185 6.10 -6.13 -4.29
C ALA A 185 4.86 -5.50 -3.62
N ALA A 186 4.50 -5.95 -2.41
CA ALA A 186 3.32 -5.48 -1.69
C ALA A 186 3.54 -4.14 -0.95
N PHE A 187 4.69 -3.96 -0.29
CA PHE A 187 4.89 -2.92 0.72
C PHE A 187 5.88 -1.83 0.31
N LEU A 188 6.79 -2.12 -0.61
CA LEU A 188 7.77 -1.14 -1.09
C LEU A 188 7.10 0.12 -1.71
N PRO A 189 5.98 0.04 -2.46
CA PRO A 189 5.29 1.24 -2.96
C PRO A 189 4.80 2.17 -1.85
N GLY A 190 4.40 1.60 -0.70
CA GLY A 190 4.03 2.35 0.49
C GLY A 190 5.25 3.01 1.13
N ALA A 191 6.33 2.24 1.32
CA ALA A 191 7.56 2.74 1.94
C ALA A 191 8.23 3.87 1.14
N LEU A 192 8.26 3.74 -0.19
CA LEU A 192 8.83 4.75 -1.07
C LEU A 192 8.05 6.08 -1.08
N ARG A 193 6.82 6.14 -0.53
CA ARG A 193 6.06 7.41 -0.45
C ARG A 193 6.72 8.40 0.48
N GLU A 194 7.33 7.93 1.57
CA GLU A 194 7.89 8.75 2.64
C GLU A 194 9.33 9.22 2.36
N LEU A 195 9.89 8.84 1.20
CA LEU A 195 11.28 9.12 0.85
C LEU A 195 11.53 10.61 0.53
N PRO A 196 12.57 11.24 1.10
CA PRO A 196 12.92 12.64 0.81
C PRO A 196 13.49 12.82 -0.61
N ARG A 197 13.52 14.07 -1.09
CA ARG A 197 14.20 14.42 -2.35
C ARG A 197 15.73 14.31 -2.18
N PRO A 198 16.49 13.94 -3.23
CA PRO A 198 16.07 13.75 -4.64
C PRO A 198 15.48 12.37 -4.95
N LEU A 199 15.72 11.37 -4.10
CA LEU A 199 15.32 9.98 -4.35
C LEU A 199 13.79 9.81 -4.48
N GLY A 200 13.01 10.65 -3.80
CA GLY A 200 11.55 10.70 -3.95
C GLY A 200 11.03 11.04 -5.35
N GLU A 201 11.86 11.56 -6.27
CA GLU A 201 11.45 11.80 -7.66
C GLU A 201 11.55 10.53 -8.51
N HIS A 202 12.34 9.55 -8.07
CA HIS A 202 12.64 8.32 -8.80
C HIS A 202 11.96 7.06 -8.25
N LYS A 203 10.86 7.21 -7.48
CA LYS A 203 10.17 6.10 -6.79
C LYS A 203 9.85 4.89 -7.69
N ALA A 204 9.41 5.12 -8.92
CA ALA A 204 9.07 4.02 -9.83
C ALA A 204 10.29 3.20 -10.28
N VAL A 205 11.45 3.87 -10.45
CA VAL A 205 12.71 3.23 -10.82
C VAL A 205 13.32 2.53 -9.61
N LEU A 206 13.24 3.15 -8.43
CA LEU A 206 13.67 2.52 -7.18
C LEU A 206 12.86 1.25 -6.90
N TYR A 207 11.53 1.32 -7.04
CA TYR A 207 10.66 0.15 -6.91
C TYR A 207 11.07 -0.97 -7.87
N LEU A 208 11.05 -0.69 -9.18
CA LEU A 208 11.32 -1.73 -10.17
C LEU A 208 12.77 -2.24 -10.09
N GLY A 209 13.72 -1.38 -9.72
CA GLY A 209 15.11 -1.73 -9.44
C GLY A 209 15.25 -2.70 -8.28
N THR A 210 14.64 -2.40 -7.14
CA THR A 210 14.64 -3.28 -5.98
C THR A 210 13.98 -4.62 -6.30
N GLU A 211 12.81 -4.64 -6.95
CA GLU A 211 12.14 -5.88 -7.35
C GLU A 211 12.98 -6.71 -8.34
N THR A 212 13.66 -6.05 -9.28
CA THR A 212 14.59 -6.72 -10.21
C THR A 212 15.73 -7.39 -9.45
N LEU A 213 16.34 -6.70 -8.49
CA LEU A 213 17.43 -7.23 -7.68
C LEU A 213 16.96 -8.39 -6.79
N LEU A 214 15.79 -8.27 -6.16
CA LEU A 214 15.19 -9.33 -5.34
C LEU A 214 14.87 -10.57 -6.17
N LEU A 215 14.34 -10.40 -7.39
CA LEU A 215 14.09 -11.51 -8.31
C LEU A 215 15.39 -12.20 -8.71
N CYS A 216 16.43 -11.45 -9.06
CA CYS A 216 17.75 -12.02 -9.37
C CYS A 216 18.37 -12.74 -8.17
N ALA A 217 18.23 -12.20 -6.96
CA ALA A 217 18.70 -12.83 -5.73
C ALA A 217 17.95 -14.15 -5.45
N LEU A 218 16.62 -14.16 -5.60
CA LEU A 218 15.81 -15.38 -5.46
C LEU A 218 16.26 -16.47 -6.45
N LEU A 219 16.45 -16.11 -7.71
CA LEU A 219 16.89 -17.08 -8.73
C LEU A 219 18.30 -17.60 -8.45
N TRP A 220 19.22 -16.73 -8.02
CA TRP A 220 20.56 -17.15 -7.63
C TRP A 220 20.53 -18.14 -6.47
N VAL A 221 19.79 -17.80 -5.41
CA VAL A 221 19.65 -18.66 -4.23
C VAL A 221 18.95 -19.97 -4.55
N SER A 222 17.89 -19.95 -5.37
CA SER A 222 17.21 -21.16 -5.83
C SER A 222 18.15 -22.08 -6.61
N CYS A 223 18.97 -21.54 -7.50
CA CYS A 223 19.96 -22.32 -8.25
C CYS A 223 21.00 -22.96 -7.31
N ALA A 224 21.49 -22.20 -6.33
CA ALA A 224 22.42 -22.68 -5.33
C ALA A 224 21.81 -23.75 -4.42
N TYR A 225 20.54 -23.62 -4.07
CA TYR A 225 19.80 -24.57 -3.24
C TYR A 225 19.56 -25.91 -3.95
N ASP A 226 19.14 -25.85 -5.22
CA ASP A 226 18.90 -27.05 -6.04
C ASP A 226 20.19 -27.73 -6.51
N GLY A 227 21.36 -27.11 -6.29
CA GLY A 227 22.65 -27.59 -6.80
C GLY A 227 22.70 -27.63 -8.33
N ALA A 228 21.93 -26.77 -8.99
CA ALA A 228 21.77 -26.75 -10.43
C ALA A 228 22.68 -25.71 -11.09
N ASP A 229 22.87 -25.83 -12.41
CA ASP A 229 23.80 -24.98 -13.18
C ASP A 229 23.08 -24.02 -14.15
N TRP A 230 21.78 -23.76 -13.96
CA TRP A 230 20.99 -22.90 -14.85
C TRP A 230 21.17 -21.40 -14.59
N PHE A 231 21.86 -21.00 -13.52
CA PHE A 231 22.18 -19.61 -13.18
C PHE A 231 23.71 -19.43 -13.08
N PRO A 232 24.30 -18.37 -13.65
CA PRO A 232 23.63 -17.24 -14.28
C PRO A 232 23.15 -17.51 -15.71
N ILE A 233 23.74 -18.44 -16.45
CA ILE A 233 23.38 -18.72 -17.84
C ILE A 233 22.61 -20.04 -17.89
N PRO A 234 21.41 -20.10 -18.50
CA PRO A 234 20.79 -19.09 -19.35
C PRO A 234 19.81 -18.14 -18.66
N THR A 235 19.52 -18.36 -17.38
CA THR A 235 18.36 -17.76 -16.70
C THR A 235 18.49 -16.25 -16.45
N LEU A 236 19.65 -15.74 -16.04
CA LEU A 236 19.84 -14.31 -15.77
C LEU A 236 19.63 -13.46 -17.03
N PRO A 237 20.25 -13.75 -18.19
CA PRO A 237 19.94 -13.04 -19.43
C PRO A 237 18.47 -13.14 -19.85
N ALA A 238 17.82 -14.30 -19.64
CA ALA A 238 16.42 -14.50 -19.99
C ALA A 238 15.49 -13.62 -19.14
N VAL A 239 15.77 -13.53 -17.84
CA VAL A 239 15.03 -12.69 -16.88
C VAL A 239 15.26 -11.21 -17.17
N LEU A 240 16.51 -10.80 -17.40
CA LEU A 240 16.82 -9.41 -17.77
C LEU A 240 16.14 -9.02 -19.09
N PHE A 241 16.11 -9.93 -20.08
CA PHE A 241 15.35 -9.73 -21.30
C PHE A 241 13.85 -9.57 -21.00
N GLY A 242 13.24 -10.47 -20.21
CA GLY A 242 11.84 -10.37 -19.80
C GLY A 242 11.49 -9.05 -19.10
N LEU A 243 12.40 -8.55 -18.27
CA LEU A 243 12.25 -7.31 -17.53
C LEU A 243 12.38 -6.05 -18.42
N THR A 244 12.94 -6.15 -19.63
CA THR A 244 13.04 -4.99 -20.54
C THR A 244 11.70 -4.33 -20.83
N LEU A 245 10.61 -5.11 -20.92
CA LEU A 245 9.27 -4.58 -21.20
C LEU A 245 8.69 -3.80 -20.01
N PRO A 246 8.61 -4.35 -18.77
CA PRO A 246 8.25 -3.58 -17.58
C PRO A 246 9.09 -2.32 -17.39
N TRP A 247 10.41 -2.39 -17.61
CA TRP A 247 11.30 -1.24 -17.54
C TRP A 247 10.97 -0.19 -18.60
N ALA A 248 10.76 -0.60 -19.84
CA ALA A 248 10.33 0.30 -20.92
C ALA A 248 9.02 1.01 -20.56
N TRP A 249 8.03 0.28 -20.04
CA TRP A 249 6.76 0.88 -19.62
C TRP A 249 6.92 1.90 -18.48
N VAL A 250 7.75 1.62 -17.47
CA VAL A 250 8.01 2.58 -16.38
C VAL A 250 8.68 3.83 -16.93
N LEU A 251 9.70 3.69 -17.78
CA LEU A 251 10.42 4.81 -18.39
C LEU A 251 9.49 5.67 -19.26
N ILE A 252 8.67 5.05 -20.11
CA ILE A 252 7.70 5.74 -20.96
C ILE A 252 6.61 6.44 -20.12
N CYS A 253 6.03 5.73 -19.15
CA CYS A 253 4.91 6.26 -18.37
C CYS A 253 5.33 7.43 -17.48
N ARG A 254 6.51 7.34 -16.85
CA ARG A 254 6.94 8.31 -15.82
C ARG A 254 7.87 9.39 -16.35
N TYR A 255 8.79 9.08 -17.26
CA TYR A 255 9.88 9.99 -17.63
C TYR A 255 9.76 10.54 -19.05
N ALA A 256 9.02 9.89 -19.95
CA ALA A 256 8.84 10.44 -21.29
C ALA A 256 7.95 11.71 -21.26
N PRO A 257 8.43 12.86 -21.80
CA PRO A 257 7.69 14.12 -21.84
C PRO A 257 6.66 14.14 -23.00
N ILE A 258 5.80 13.12 -23.07
CA ILE A 258 4.80 12.94 -24.13
C ILE A 258 3.38 12.86 -23.55
N SER A 259 2.36 13.15 -24.37
CA SER A 259 0.96 13.16 -23.92
C SER A 259 0.44 11.76 -23.57
N ARG A 260 -0.64 11.66 -22.80
CA ARG A 260 -1.19 10.38 -22.31
C ARG A 260 -1.45 9.35 -23.42
N TRP A 261 -1.99 9.78 -24.57
CA TRP A 261 -2.26 8.87 -25.70
C TRP A 261 -0.98 8.45 -26.41
N TRP A 262 0.00 9.36 -26.54
CA TRP A 262 1.34 9.02 -27.05
C TRP A 262 2.09 8.07 -26.12
N LYS A 263 1.91 8.16 -24.78
CA LYS A 263 2.42 7.15 -23.83
C LYS A 263 1.79 5.78 -24.09
N GLY A 264 0.47 5.73 -24.30
CA GLY A 264 -0.22 4.49 -24.66
C GLY A 264 0.33 3.86 -25.94
N THR A 265 0.46 4.65 -27.01
CA THR A 265 1.07 4.20 -28.28
C THR A 265 2.50 3.70 -28.07
N ALA A 266 3.33 4.43 -27.32
CA ALA A 266 4.72 4.03 -27.06
C ALA A 266 4.82 2.74 -26.24
N CYS A 267 3.98 2.55 -25.21
CA CYS A 267 3.95 1.31 -24.43
C CYS A 267 3.50 0.11 -25.27
N LEU A 268 2.49 0.27 -26.12
CA LEU A 268 2.03 -0.78 -27.04
C LEU A 268 3.07 -1.05 -28.13
N GLY A 269 3.74 -0.02 -28.64
CA GLY A 269 4.86 -0.14 -29.57
C GLY A 269 6.02 -0.94 -28.98
N ALA A 270 6.39 -0.68 -27.73
CA ALA A 270 7.39 -1.46 -27.01
C ALA A 270 7.00 -2.95 -26.91
N ALA A 271 5.72 -3.24 -26.62
CA ALA A 271 5.20 -4.60 -26.62
C ALA A 271 5.24 -5.25 -28.02
N CYS A 272 4.94 -4.49 -29.09
CA CYS A 272 5.03 -4.97 -30.48
C CYS A 272 6.46 -5.32 -30.90
N VAL A 273 7.47 -4.61 -30.38
CA VAL A 273 8.89 -4.94 -30.61
C VAL A 273 9.30 -6.14 -29.75
N PHE A 274 8.83 -6.22 -28.52
CA PHE A 274 9.20 -7.27 -27.58
C PHE A 274 8.65 -8.65 -27.96
N LEU A 275 7.36 -8.73 -28.32
CA LEU A 275 6.64 -10.00 -28.50
C LEU A 275 7.28 -10.95 -29.54
N PRO A 276 7.67 -10.50 -30.75
CA PRO A 276 8.31 -11.38 -31.74
C PRO A 276 9.71 -11.86 -31.31
N LEU A 277 10.34 -11.18 -30.34
CA LEU A 277 11.68 -11.51 -29.87
C LEU A 277 11.67 -12.56 -28.76
N VAL A 278 10.55 -12.83 -28.10
CA VAL A 278 10.48 -13.73 -26.94
C VAL A 278 11.02 -15.12 -27.27
N ASN A 279 10.37 -15.86 -28.16
CA ASN A 279 10.81 -17.21 -28.52
C ASN A 279 12.24 -17.26 -29.09
N PRO A 280 12.64 -16.46 -30.11
CA PRO A 280 13.96 -16.56 -30.68
C PRO A 280 15.08 -16.21 -29.68
N VAL A 281 14.86 -15.29 -28.74
CA VAL A 281 15.83 -14.97 -27.69
C VAL A 281 15.92 -16.13 -26.69
N ILE A 282 14.78 -16.63 -26.20
CA ILE A 282 14.76 -17.74 -25.23
C ILE A 282 15.38 -19.01 -25.80
N ASP A 283 15.08 -19.40 -27.04
CA ASP A 283 15.68 -20.57 -27.69
C ASP A 283 17.21 -20.50 -27.72
N ARG A 284 17.75 -19.33 -28.08
CA ARG A 284 19.20 -19.10 -28.18
C ARG A 284 19.84 -19.11 -26.80
N LEU A 285 19.16 -18.54 -25.80
CA LEU A 285 19.63 -18.59 -24.42
C LEU A 285 19.62 -20.02 -23.88
N VAL A 286 18.55 -20.79 -24.07
CA VAL A 286 18.50 -22.21 -23.68
C VAL A 286 19.65 -23.00 -24.30
N ARG A 287 19.92 -22.82 -25.60
CA ARG A 287 21.07 -23.44 -26.27
C ARG A 287 22.42 -22.98 -25.71
N LEU A 288 22.56 -21.69 -25.40
CA LEU A 288 23.76 -21.13 -24.77
C LEU A 288 24.02 -21.77 -23.40
N GLY A 289 22.96 -22.05 -22.64
CA GLY A 289 23.00 -22.75 -21.35
C GLY A 289 23.15 -24.28 -21.46
N GLY A 290 23.45 -24.83 -22.64
CA GLY A 290 23.62 -26.27 -22.85
C GLY A 290 22.30 -27.06 -22.97
N GLY A 291 21.15 -26.40 -22.97
CA GLY A 291 19.85 -27.02 -23.18
C GLY A 291 19.58 -27.37 -24.64
N THR A 292 18.64 -28.28 -24.87
CA THR A 292 18.21 -28.69 -26.22
C THR A 292 16.93 -27.96 -26.62
N VAL A 293 16.87 -27.55 -27.89
CA VAL A 293 15.67 -26.91 -28.48
C VAL A 293 15.42 -27.59 -29.82
N GLU A 294 14.25 -28.25 -29.94
CA GLU A 294 13.85 -29.03 -31.11
C GLU A 294 13.94 -28.24 -32.42
N ARG A 295 13.47 -26.99 -32.40
CA ARG A 295 13.47 -26.10 -33.57
C ARG A 295 13.70 -24.66 -33.14
N LEU A 296 14.59 -23.96 -33.84
CA LEU A 296 14.85 -22.54 -33.59
C LEU A 296 13.75 -21.67 -34.21
N HIS A 297 13.19 -20.80 -33.38
CA HIS A 297 12.31 -19.73 -33.84
C HIS A 297 13.12 -18.67 -34.59
N GLY A 298 12.54 -18.17 -35.68
CA GLY A 298 13.06 -17.01 -36.41
C GLY A 298 12.83 -15.72 -35.64
N PHE A 299 13.49 -14.64 -36.03
CA PHE A 299 13.24 -13.29 -35.48
C PHE A 299 11.93 -12.66 -35.96
N TRP A 300 11.12 -13.43 -36.70
CA TRP A 300 9.81 -13.04 -37.18
C TRP A 300 8.89 -14.26 -37.25
N PHE A 301 7.60 -14.01 -37.13
CA PHE A 301 6.57 -15.05 -37.12
C PHE A 301 6.56 -15.86 -38.42
N ARG A 302 6.34 -17.18 -38.29
CA ARG A 302 6.12 -18.11 -39.40
C ARG A 302 4.81 -18.88 -39.18
N PRO A 303 3.66 -18.18 -39.27
CA PRO A 303 2.36 -18.78 -39.01
C PRO A 303 1.99 -19.82 -40.08
N ASP A 304 1.20 -20.79 -39.68
CA ASP A 304 0.44 -21.67 -40.58
C ASP A 304 -0.97 -21.82 -40.01
N PHE A 305 -1.89 -20.99 -40.47
CA PHE A 305 -3.28 -20.97 -39.98
C PHE A 305 -4.09 -22.22 -40.36
N THR A 306 -3.52 -23.16 -41.11
CA THR A 306 -4.14 -24.47 -41.36
C THR A 306 -3.82 -25.47 -40.25
N ARG A 307 -2.78 -25.23 -39.45
CA ARG A 307 -2.28 -26.14 -38.40
C ARG A 307 -2.45 -25.54 -37.01
N TRP A 308 -3.55 -25.87 -36.35
CA TRP A 308 -3.83 -25.44 -34.97
C TRP A 308 -3.62 -26.53 -33.92
N ALA A 309 -3.56 -27.80 -34.33
CA ALA A 309 -3.35 -28.92 -33.42
C ALA A 309 -1.86 -29.15 -33.07
N GLU A 310 -0.94 -28.62 -33.86
CA GLU A 310 0.50 -28.72 -33.62
C GLU A 310 0.97 -27.56 -32.71
N ASN A 311 1.56 -27.88 -31.55
CA ASN A 311 1.99 -26.89 -30.55
C ASN A 311 2.86 -25.75 -31.12
N TRP A 312 3.76 -26.08 -32.05
CA TRP A 312 4.64 -25.10 -32.70
C TRP A 312 3.84 -24.04 -33.48
N TYR A 313 3.02 -24.48 -34.44
CA TYR A 313 2.23 -23.57 -35.28
C TYR A 313 1.12 -22.89 -34.49
N PHE A 314 0.57 -23.55 -33.47
CA PHE A 314 -0.35 -22.93 -32.53
C PHE A 314 0.26 -21.70 -31.86
N ASN A 315 1.47 -21.83 -31.28
CA ASN A 315 2.17 -20.71 -30.63
C ASN A 315 2.44 -19.56 -31.62
N GLU A 316 2.96 -19.86 -32.80
CA GLU A 316 3.24 -18.87 -33.86
C GLU A 316 1.98 -18.13 -34.33
N ASN A 317 0.88 -18.86 -34.56
CA ASN A 317 -0.40 -18.29 -34.97
C ASN A 317 -0.95 -17.36 -33.87
N VAL A 318 -0.94 -17.80 -32.61
CA VAL A 318 -1.43 -17.01 -31.47
C VAL A 318 -0.60 -15.74 -31.27
N LEU A 319 0.73 -15.85 -31.30
CA LEU A 319 1.62 -14.71 -31.13
C LEU A 319 1.45 -13.66 -32.24
N LEU A 320 1.27 -14.10 -33.50
CA LEU A 320 0.99 -13.19 -34.61
C LEU A 320 -0.36 -12.47 -34.42
N LEU A 321 -1.41 -13.20 -34.02
CA LEU A 321 -2.72 -12.59 -33.78
C LEU A 321 -2.68 -11.58 -32.62
N LEU A 322 -1.98 -11.91 -31.53
CA LEU A 322 -1.73 -10.98 -30.42
C LEU A 322 -0.95 -9.75 -30.89
N TRP A 323 0.08 -9.94 -31.72
CA TRP A 323 0.86 -8.84 -32.28
C TRP A 323 -0.01 -7.91 -33.15
N LEU A 324 -0.84 -8.46 -34.04
CA LEU A 324 -1.77 -7.68 -34.87
C LEU A 324 -2.76 -6.89 -34.01
N ALA A 325 -3.28 -7.48 -32.94
CA ALA A 325 -4.16 -6.80 -31.99
C ALA A 325 -3.44 -5.64 -31.27
N LEU A 326 -2.20 -5.85 -30.85
CA LEU A 326 -1.37 -4.80 -30.23
C LEU A 326 -1.08 -3.64 -31.21
N VAL A 327 -0.78 -3.95 -32.48
CA VAL A 327 -0.57 -2.94 -33.52
C VAL A 327 -1.83 -2.13 -33.78
N ALA A 328 -2.99 -2.80 -33.89
CA ALA A 328 -4.28 -2.13 -34.07
C ALA A 328 -4.58 -1.21 -32.87
N ALA A 329 -4.36 -1.68 -31.64
CA ALA A 329 -4.52 -0.86 -30.43
C ALA A 329 -3.55 0.35 -30.41
N ALA A 330 -2.28 0.15 -30.80
CA ALA A 330 -1.29 1.22 -30.87
C ALA A 330 -1.68 2.29 -31.90
N ALA A 331 -2.18 1.86 -33.07
CA ALA A 331 -2.67 2.74 -34.11
C ALA A 331 -3.90 3.54 -33.66
N LEU A 332 -4.85 2.91 -32.96
CA LEU A 332 -6.01 3.61 -32.38
C LEU A 332 -5.60 4.67 -31.34
N CYS A 333 -4.66 4.35 -30.46
CA CYS A 333 -4.09 5.32 -29.52
C CYS A 333 -3.41 6.49 -30.24
N ALA A 334 -2.67 6.20 -31.32
CA ALA A 334 -1.95 7.21 -32.10
C ALA A 334 -2.92 8.13 -32.86
N LEU A 335 -3.93 7.56 -33.52
CA LEU A 335 -5.00 8.29 -34.19
C LEU A 335 -5.72 9.23 -33.21
N ARG A 336 -6.06 8.74 -32.02
CA ARG A 336 -6.68 9.57 -30.97
C ARG A 336 -5.76 10.67 -30.47
N ALA A 337 -4.45 10.41 -30.39
CA ALA A 337 -3.46 11.41 -30.02
C ALA A 337 -3.36 12.53 -31.08
N LEU A 338 -3.44 12.18 -32.37
CA LEU A 338 -3.42 13.11 -33.49
C LEU A 338 -4.70 13.95 -33.57
N LEU A 339 -5.87 13.34 -33.37
CA LEU A 339 -7.15 14.06 -33.38
C LEU A 339 -7.22 15.12 -32.29
N ARG A 340 -6.79 14.81 -31.06
CA ARG A 340 -6.76 15.78 -29.95
C ARG A 340 -5.78 16.94 -30.15
N ARG A 341 -4.72 16.76 -30.94
CA ARG A 341 -3.81 17.86 -31.31
C ARG A 341 -4.42 18.81 -32.33
N ARG A 342 -5.48 18.42 -33.04
CA ARG A 342 -6.19 19.31 -33.98
C ARG A 342 -7.31 20.12 -33.30
N GLU A 343 -7.78 19.68 -32.13
CA GLU A 343 -8.83 20.34 -31.35
C GLU A 343 -8.30 21.37 -30.33
N ALA A 344 -6.99 21.37 -30.07
CA ALA A 344 -6.30 22.28 -29.16
C ALA A 344 -5.37 23.20 -29.97
#